data_AF-A0A2E8FDN6-F1
#
_entry.id   AF-A0A2E8FDN6-F1
#
_cell.length_a   1.000
_cell.length_b   1.000
_cell.length_c   1.000
_cell.angle_alpha   90.00
_cell.angle_beta   90.00
_cell.angle_gamma   90.00
#
_symmetry.space_group_name_H-M   'P 1'
#
loop_
_entity.id
_entity.type
_entity.pdbx_description
1 polymer ?
#
loop_
_entity_poly.entity_id
_entity_poly.type
_entity_poly.pdbx_seq_one_letter_code
_entity_poly.pdbx_strand_id
1 'polypeptide(L)'
;MDFQERLRQAVQRGEHARDARGREEAKKALSAEDRKALHSQYRLELSERIVECLQRLADQFPGFRYESIVGEEGWGASINRDDISVGADRKAANQYSRLQLLIRPLSDAAIVELVAKATIRNREVFNRSRYQLLGQVDTESFAENIDLWVLEYAEKYAACE
;
A
#
# COMPACT_ATOMS: atom_id res chain seq x y z
N MET A 1 21.94 1.62 -11.54
CA MET A 1 22.31 0.82 -10.35
C MET A 1 22.44 -0.63 -10.76
N ASP A 2 23.52 -1.27 -10.34
CA ASP A 2 23.81 -2.67 -10.62
C ASP A 2 22.99 -3.61 -9.70
N PHE A 3 22.61 -4.79 -10.20
CA PHE A 3 21.84 -5.79 -9.46
C PHE A 3 22.58 -6.26 -8.20
N GLN A 4 23.92 -6.35 -8.27
CA GLN A 4 24.78 -6.70 -7.14
C GLN A 4 24.71 -5.67 -5.99
N GLU A 5 24.59 -4.38 -6.30
CA GLU A 5 24.44 -3.34 -5.27
C GLU A 5 23.07 -3.43 -4.59
N ARG A 6 22.01 -3.62 -5.36
CA ARG A 6 20.65 -3.82 -4.82
C ARG A 6 20.56 -5.06 -3.94
N LEU A 7 21.25 -6.14 -4.31
CA LEU A 7 21.31 -7.38 -3.53
C LEU A 7 22.09 -7.20 -2.23
N ARG A 8 23.25 -6.52 -2.25
CA ARG A 8 24.01 -6.24 -1.02
C ARG A 8 23.24 -5.34 -0.06
N GLN A 9 22.57 -4.31 -0.57
CA GLN A 9 21.71 -3.47 0.26
C GLN A 9 20.54 -4.27 0.85
N ALA A 10 19.92 -5.18 0.10
CA ALA A 10 18.86 -6.03 0.64
C ALA A 10 19.37 -6.99 1.73
N VAL A 11 20.57 -7.58 1.56
CA VAL A 11 21.18 -8.48 2.54
C VAL A 11 21.61 -7.72 3.81
N GLN A 12 22.28 -6.58 3.68
CA GLN A 12 22.68 -5.75 4.83
C GLN A 12 21.47 -5.23 5.60
N ARG A 13 20.38 -4.85 4.91
CA ARG A 13 19.12 -4.49 5.57
C ARG A 13 18.55 -5.68 6.35
N GLY A 14 18.56 -6.88 5.78
CA GLY A 14 18.15 -8.10 6.46
C GLY A 14 18.99 -8.45 7.68
N GLU A 15 20.31 -8.26 7.63
CA GLU A 15 21.23 -8.50 8.76
C GLU A 15 21.07 -7.45 9.87
N HIS A 16 20.95 -6.17 9.52
CA HIS A 16 20.68 -5.10 10.50
C HIS A 16 19.33 -5.26 11.19
N ALA A 17 18.28 -5.66 10.45
CA ALA A 17 16.97 -5.97 11.02
C ALA A 17 17.04 -7.17 11.98
N ARG A 18 17.90 -8.16 11.70
CA ARG A 18 18.08 -9.36 12.53
C ARG A 18 18.90 -9.08 13.80
N ASP A 19 19.95 -8.26 13.70
CA ASP A 19 20.79 -7.88 14.85
C ASP A 19 20.09 -6.87 15.78
N ALA A 20 19.26 -5.97 15.23
CA ALA A 20 18.37 -5.11 16.02
C ALA A 20 17.32 -5.94 16.77
N ARG A 21 16.67 -6.91 16.09
CA ARG A 21 15.73 -7.86 16.71
C ARG A 21 16.38 -8.68 17.82
N GLY A 22 17.59 -9.21 17.63
CA GLY A 22 18.28 -10.00 18.67
C GLY A 22 18.62 -9.22 19.95
N ARG A 23 18.76 -7.88 19.86
CA ARG A 23 18.99 -7.00 21.01
C ARG A 23 17.68 -6.46 21.62
N GLU A 24 16.59 -6.40 20.84
CA GLU A 24 15.25 -5.99 21.29
C GLU A 24 14.42 -7.12 21.91
N GLU A 25 14.52 -8.35 21.41
CA GLU A 25 13.80 -9.53 21.92
C GLU A 25 14.18 -9.85 23.38
N ALA A 26 15.37 -9.47 23.81
CA ALA A 26 15.80 -9.57 25.19
C ALA A 26 15.19 -8.52 26.13
N LYS A 27 14.44 -7.51 25.63
CA LYS A 27 14.09 -6.32 26.42
C LYS A 27 12.63 -5.94 26.61
N LYS A 28 11.62 -6.34 25.83
CA LYS A 28 10.26 -5.81 26.09
C LYS A 28 9.09 -6.74 25.76
N ALA A 29 8.35 -7.12 26.80
CA ALA A 29 6.90 -7.11 26.72
C ALA A 29 6.47 -5.64 26.52
N LEU A 30 6.25 -5.21 25.28
CA LEU A 30 5.79 -3.85 24.97
C LEU A 30 4.43 -3.62 25.66
N SER A 31 4.28 -2.51 26.39
CA SER A 31 3.00 -2.19 27.02
C SER A 31 1.91 -1.98 25.94
N ALA A 32 0.63 -2.07 26.32
CA ALA A 32 -0.46 -1.81 25.37
C ALA A 32 -0.42 -0.37 24.81
N GLU A 33 0.04 0.59 25.61
CA GLU A 33 0.21 1.99 25.19
C GLU A 33 1.37 2.15 24.20
N ASP A 34 2.50 1.50 24.45
CA ASP A 34 3.64 1.53 23.53
C ASP A 34 3.26 0.94 22.16
N ARG A 35 2.48 -0.15 22.14
CA ARG A 35 2.00 -0.75 20.88
C ARG A 35 1.09 0.19 20.10
N LYS A 36 0.20 0.91 20.79
CA LYS A 36 -0.67 1.91 20.17
C LYS A 36 0.12 3.08 19.59
N ALA A 37 1.11 3.58 20.34
CA ALA A 37 1.97 4.68 19.90
C ALA A 37 2.78 4.28 18.66
N LEU A 38 3.44 3.11 18.71
CA LEU A 38 4.26 2.60 17.63
C LEU A 38 3.44 2.31 16.36
N HIS A 39 2.27 1.68 16.50
CA HIS A 39 1.38 1.47 15.35
C HIS A 39 0.90 2.79 14.76
N SER A 40 0.59 3.77 15.61
CA SER A 40 0.14 5.09 15.15
C SER A 40 1.22 5.81 14.34
N GLN A 41 2.49 5.67 14.72
CA GLN A 41 3.64 6.20 13.99
C GLN A 41 3.76 5.56 12.60
N TYR A 42 3.84 4.23 12.52
CA TYR A 42 3.96 3.52 11.23
C TYR A 42 2.77 3.80 10.31
N ARG A 43 1.56 3.81 10.88
CA ARG A 43 0.35 4.13 10.13
C ARG A 43 0.42 5.52 9.52
N LEU A 44 0.89 6.53 10.26
CA LEU A 44 1.02 7.89 9.73
C LEU A 44 1.98 7.91 8.54
N GLU A 45 3.20 7.43 8.73
CA GLU A 45 4.26 7.39 7.70
C GLU A 45 3.81 6.66 6.43
N LEU A 46 3.23 5.46 6.58
CA LEU A 46 2.78 4.67 5.44
C LEU A 46 1.54 5.26 4.76
N SER A 47 0.62 5.87 5.53
CA SER A 47 -0.55 6.53 4.96
C SER A 47 -0.17 7.76 4.13
N GLU A 48 0.81 8.55 4.58
CA GLU A 48 1.35 9.69 3.82
C GLU A 48 1.95 9.21 2.50
N ARG A 49 2.74 8.12 2.52
CA ARG A 49 3.30 7.52 1.30
C ARG A 49 2.23 7.08 0.32
N ILE A 50 1.16 6.43 0.82
CA ILE A 50 0.01 6.03 0.01
C ILE A 50 -0.61 7.25 -0.67
N VAL A 51 -0.90 8.30 0.10
CA VAL A 51 -1.51 9.54 -0.41
C VAL A 51 -0.66 10.14 -1.52
N GLU A 52 0.63 10.32 -1.31
CA GLU A 52 1.55 10.87 -2.31
C GLU A 52 1.55 10.06 -3.61
N CYS A 53 1.62 8.73 -3.52
CA CYS A 53 1.68 7.86 -4.69
C CYS A 53 0.37 7.89 -5.49
N LEU A 54 -0.78 7.86 -4.81
CA LEU A 54 -2.08 7.87 -5.49
C LEU A 54 -2.39 9.24 -6.11
N GLN A 55 -2.00 10.34 -5.47
CA GLN A 55 -2.13 11.68 -6.06
C GLN A 55 -1.29 11.79 -7.34
N ARG A 56 -0.02 11.38 -7.31
CA ARG A 56 0.84 11.38 -8.51
C ARG A 56 0.29 10.51 -9.64
N LEU A 57 -0.34 9.39 -9.30
CA LEU A 57 -1.00 8.55 -10.30
C LEU A 57 -2.22 9.25 -10.90
N ALA A 58 -3.07 9.85 -10.07
CA ALA A 58 -4.23 10.60 -10.55
C ALA A 58 -3.82 11.80 -11.43
N ASP A 59 -2.71 12.46 -11.12
CA ASP A 59 -2.17 13.57 -11.93
C ASP A 59 -1.65 13.11 -13.30
N GLN A 60 -1.18 11.86 -13.41
CA GLN A 60 -0.71 11.28 -14.68
C GLN A 60 -1.86 10.86 -15.60
N PHE A 61 -2.98 10.40 -15.06
CA PHE A 61 -4.11 9.89 -15.83
C PHE A 61 -5.34 10.77 -15.64
N PRO A 62 -5.74 11.56 -16.65
CA PRO A 62 -6.91 12.43 -16.56
C PRO A 62 -8.18 11.66 -16.14
N GLY A 63 -9.05 12.30 -15.37
CA GLY A 63 -10.35 11.74 -14.99
C GLY A 63 -10.35 10.85 -13.74
N PHE A 64 -9.18 10.49 -13.18
CA PHE A 64 -9.14 9.92 -11.84
C PHE A 64 -9.48 10.98 -10.79
N ARG A 65 -10.38 10.63 -9.87
CA ARG A 65 -10.70 11.38 -8.67
C ARG A 65 -10.00 10.76 -7.49
N TYR A 66 -9.30 11.57 -6.73
CA TYR A 66 -8.62 11.18 -5.50
C TYR A 66 -9.56 11.33 -4.29
N GLU A 67 -9.53 10.36 -3.37
CA GLU A 67 -10.27 10.34 -2.12
C GLU A 67 -9.37 9.84 -0.98
N SER A 68 -9.30 10.59 0.11
CA SER A 68 -8.62 10.15 1.34
C SER A 68 -9.51 9.22 2.16
N ILE A 69 -8.93 8.18 2.74
CA ILE A 69 -9.63 7.21 3.60
C ILE A 69 -9.08 7.34 5.01
N VAL A 70 -9.95 7.72 5.94
CA VAL A 70 -9.65 7.86 7.37
C VAL A 70 -10.87 7.38 8.14
N GLY A 71 -10.78 6.21 8.79
CA GLY A 71 -11.89 5.68 9.57
C GLY A 71 -11.70 4.24 10.03
N GLU A 72 -12.82 3.56 10.27
CA GLU A 72 -12.84 2.19 10.80
C GLU A 72 -12.19 1.17 9.87
N GLU A 73 -12.23 1.40 8.56
CA GLU A 73 -11.60 0.51 7.58
C GLU A 73 -10.07 0.62 7.58
N GLY A 74 -9.52 1.76 8.01
CA GLY A 74 -8.09 2.05 8.00
C GLY A 74 -7.75 3.47 7.56
N TRP A 75 -6.47 3.66 7.20
CA TRP A 75 -5.90 4.94 6.77
C TRP A 75 -5.13 4.79 5.47
N GLY A 76 -5.41 5.66 4.50
CA GLY A 76 -4.77 5.65 3.20
C GLY A 76 -5.59 6.44 2.20
N ALA A 77 -5.71 5.94 0.98
CA ALA A 77 -6.44 6.63 -0.07
C ALA A 77 -7.02 5.68 -1.11
N SER A 78 -7.96 6.20 -1.89
CA SER A 78 -8.38 5.58 -3.15
C SER A 78 -8.45 6.58 -4.27
N ILE A 79 -8.21 6.09 -5.49
CA ILE A 79 -8.47 6.80 -6.73
C ILE A 79 -9.53 6.03 -7.50
N ASN A 80 -10.47 6.75 -8.11
CA ASN A 80 -11.54 6.16 -8.91
C ASN A 80 -11.75 6.94 -10.21
N ARG A 81 -12.09 6.23 -11.29
CA ARG A 81 -12.47 6.80 -12.58
C ARG A 81 -13.61 6.00 -13.16
N ASP A 82 -14.63 6.71 -13.62
CA ASP A 82 -15.75 6.15 -14.35
C ASP A 82 -15.61 6.52 -15.84
N ASP A 83 -15.66 5.53 -16.71
CA ASP A 83 -15.58 5.65 -18.16
C ASP A 83 -16.85 5.09 -18.81
N ILE A 84 -17.24 5.63 -19.95
CA ILE A 84 -18.37 5.10 -20.73
C ILE A 84 -17.81 4.45 -22.00
N SER A 85 -18.08 3.17 -22.16
CA SER A 85 -17.77 2.44 -23.40
C SER A 85 -19.04 2.21 -24.21
N VAL A 86 -18.96 2.31 -25.53
CA VAL A 86 -20.08 1.97 -26.43
C VAL A 86 -19.81 0.57 -26.99
N GLY A 87 -20.66 -0.38 -26.61
CA GLY A 87 -20.58 -1.76 -27.10
C GLY A 87 -20.97 -1.89 -28.57
N ALA A 88 -20.69 -3.05 -29.17
CA ALA A 88 -21.09 -3.39 -30.54
C ALA A 88 -22.62 -3.36 -30.75
N ASP A 89 -23.38 -3.50 -29.67
CA ASP A 89 -24.85 -3.39 -29.63
C ASP A 89 -25.36 -1.94 -29.49
N ARG A 90 -24.47 -0.94 -29.60
CA ARG A 90 -24.73 0.50 -29.38
C ARG A 90 -25.23 0.85 -27.97
N LYS A 91 -25.11 -0.07 -27.00
CA LYS A 91 -25.43 0.26 -25.61
C LYS A 91 -24.20 0.83 -24.92
N ALA A 92 -24.42 1.92 -24.20
CA ALA A 92 -23.42 2.47 -23.30
C ALA A 92 -23.27 1.53 -22.09
N ALA A 93 -22.05 1.07 -21.84
CA ALA A 93 -21.68 0.31 -20.65
C ALA A 93 -20.75 1.16 -19.80
N ASN A 94 -21.12 1.32 -18.52
CA ASN A 94 -20.30 2.02 -17.54
C ASN A 94 -19.14 1.12 -17.10
N GLN A 95 -17.93 1.67 -17.12
CA GLN A 95 -16.70 1.02 -16.72
C GLN A 95 -16.11 1.77 -15.54
N TYR A 96 -15.91 1.11 -14.42
CA TYR A 96 -15.22 1.70 -13.27
C TYR A 96 -13.81 1.14 -13.16
N SER A 97 -12.88 2.03 -12.86
CA SER A 97 -11.51 1.70 -12.48
C SER A 97 -11.22 2.31 -11.12
N ARG A 98 -10.61 1.53 -10.21
CA ARG A 98 -10.35 1.94 -8.84
C ARG A 98 -9.05 1.31 -8.34
N LEU A 99 -8.24 2.11 -7.66
CA LEU A 99 -7.15 1.62 -6.83
C LEU A 99 -7.36 2.14 -5.41
N GLN A 100 -7.33 1.26 -4.42
CA GLN A 100 -7.42 1.59 -3.01
C GLN A 100 -6.26 0.95 -2.28
N LEU A 101 -5.55 1.74 -1.47
CA LEU A 101 -4.50 1.28 -0.56
C LEU A 101 -4.79 1.82 0.85
N LEU A 102 -4.66 0.96 1.86
CA LEU A 102 -4.94 1.32 3.25
C LEU A 102 -4.08 0.54 4.24
N ILE A 103 -3.75 1.18 5.36
CA ILE A 103 -3.21 0.55 6.56
C ILE A 103 -4.39 0.25 7.49
N ARG A 104 -4.52 -1.01 7.91
CA ARG A 104 -5.58 -1.45 8.82
C ARG A 104 -5.39 -0.89 10.24
N PRO A 105 -6.47 -0.79 11.03
CA PRO A 105 -6.36 -0.50 12.46
C PRO A 105 -5.56 -1.55 13.22
N LEU A 106 -4.94 -1.08 14.31
CA LEU A 106 -4.24 -1.96 15.23
C LEU A 106 -5.19 -3.03 15.74
N SER A 107 -4.85 -4.29 15.47
CA SER A 107 -5.56 -5.46 15.96
C SER A 107 -4.86 -6.07 17.17
N ASP A 108 -5.53 -7.00 17.84
CA ASP A 108 -4.96 -7.74 18.98
C ASP A 108 -3.73 -8.57 18.61
N ALA A 109 -3.56 -8.89 17.32
CA ALA A 109 -2.39 -9.57 16.78
C ALA A 109 -1.13 -8.69 16.78
N ALA A 110 -1.24 -7.40 17.13
CA ALA A 110 -0.13 -6.45 17.15
C ALA A 110 0.68 -6.46 15.84
N ILE A 111 -0.03 -6.29 14.72
CA ILE A 111 0.54 -6.21 13.37
C ILE A 111 0.32 -4.83 12.77
N VAL A 112 1.18 -4.47 11.82
CA VAL A 112 0.87 -3.47 10.80
C VAL A 112 0.47 -4.24 9.54
N GLU A 113 -0.70 -3.93 8.99
CA GLU A 113 -1.20 -4.57 7.77
C GLU A 113 -1.54 -3.51 6.71
N LEU A 114 -0.91 -3.65 5.54
CA LEU A 114 -1.20 -2.92 4.31
C LEU A 114 -2.09 -3.78 3.42
N VAL A 115 -3.20 -3.22 2.96
CA VAL A 115 -4.15 -3.86 2.05
C VAL A 115 -4.30 -3.02 0.80
N ALA A 116 -4.36 -3.68 -0.36
CA ALA A 116 -4.60 -3.05 -1.64
C ALA A 116 -5.65 -3.79 -2.46
N LYS A 117 -6.54 -3.03 -3.09
CA LYS A 117 -7.57 -3.52 -4.01
C LYS A 117 -7.53 -2.71 -5.29
N ALA A 118 -7.46 -3.41 -6.42
CA ALA A 118 -7.37 -2.82 -7.73
C ALA A 118 -8.39 -3.41 -8.69
N THR A 119 -9.13 -2.54 -9.36
CA THR A 119 -10.06 -2.87 -10.44
C THR A 119 -9.78 -1.97 -11.62
N ILE A 120 -9.77 -2.51 -12.84
CA ILE A 120 -9.68 -1.74 -14.09
C ILE A 120 -10.81 -2.20 -15.00
N ARG A 121 -11.62 -1.25 -15.48
CA ARG A 121 -12.77 -1.49 -16.38
C ARG A 121 -13.65 -2.67 -15.91
N ASN A 122 -14.12 -2.60 -14.66
CA ASN A 122 -14.95 -3.61 -13.99
C ASN A 122 -14.28 -4.98 -13.72
N ARG A 123 -12.97 -5.13 -13.96
CA ARG A 123 -12.23 -6.38 -13.72
C ARG A 123 -11.25 -6.21 -12.57
N GLU A 124 -11.34 -7.10 -11.57
CA GLU A 124 -10.36 -7.13 -10.48
C GLU A 124 -8.98 -7.51 -11.05
N VAL A 125 -7.99 -6.67 -10.76
CA VAL A 125 -6.62 -6.83 -11.24
C VAL A 125 -5.75 -7.48 -10.17
N PHE A 126 -5.93 -7.04 -8.92
CA PHE A 126 -5.36 -7.69 -7.76
C PHE A 126 -6.11 -7.28 -6.49
N ASN A 127 -6.04 -8.17 -5.50
CA ASN A 127 -6.46 -7.94 -4.13
C ASN A 127 -5.39 -8.58 -3.22
N ARG A 128 -4.63 -7.74 -2.51
CA ARG A 128 -3.41 -8.16 -1.82
C ARG A 128 -3.36 -7.59 -0.40
N SER A 129 -2.77 -8.35 0.50
CA SER A 129 -2.37 -7.87 1.82
C SER A 129 -0.92 -8.22 2.13
N ARG A 130 -0.30 -7.37 2.93
CA ARG A 130 1.04 -7.53 3.50
C ARG A 130 0.98 -7.13 4.95
N TYR A 131 1.55 -7.94 5.82
CA TYR A 131 1.59 -7.65 7.24
C TYR A 131 2.96 -7.98 7.83
N GLN A 132 3.30 -7.27 8.90
CA GLN A 132 4.45 -7.57 9.75
C GLN A 132 4.05 -7.37 11.20
N LEU A 133 4.67 -8.14 12.10
CA LEU A 133 4.52 -7.94 13.54
C LEU A 133 5.06 -6.56 13.91
N LEU A 134 4.39 -5.88 14.83
CA LEU A 134 4.66 -4.48 15.16
C LEU A 134 6.11 -4.23 15.61
N GLY A 135 6.70 -5.16 16.35
CA GLY A 135 8.12 -5.08 16.78
C GLY A 135 9.14 -5.49 15.70
N GLN A 136 8.68 -5.76 14.48
CA GLN A 136 9.49 -6.26 13.38
C GLN A 136 9.29 -5.45 12.10
N VAL A 137 8.49 -4.38 12.16
CA VAL A 137 8.08 -3.57 11.01
C VAL A 137 9.31 -2.91 10.39
N ASP A 138 9.50 -3.21 9.11
CA ASP A 138 10.38 -2.49 8.21
C ASP A 138 9.53 -1.56 7.33
N THR A 139 9.53 -0.26 7.66
CA THR A 139 8.72 0.73 6.93
C THR A 139 9.19 0.92 5.49
N GLU A 140 10.48 0.74 5.21
CA GLU A 140 11.03 0.81 3.85
C GLU A 140 10.47 -0.32 3.00
N SER A 141 10.40 -1.54 3.55
CA SER A 141 9.77 -2.67 2.85
C SER A 141 8.30 -2.40 2.52
N PHE A 142 7.53 -1.78 3.43
CA PHE A 142 6.15 -1.39 3.13
C PHE A 142 6.08 -0.30 2.06
N ALA A 143 6.94 0.71 2.11
CA ALA A 143 7.02 1.74 1.08
C ALA A 143 7.35 1.16 -0.31
N GLU A 144 8.30 0.22 -0.39
CA GLU A 144 8.63 -0.50 -1.63
C GLU A 144 7.41 -1.28 -2.15
N ASN A 145 6.60 -1.90 -1.28
CA ASN A 145 5.37 -2.60 -1.69
C ASN A 145 4.29 -1.62 -2.19
N ILE A 146 4.11 -0.47 -1.52
CA ILE A 146 3.19 0.59 -1.96
C ILE A 146 3.57 1.04 -3.37
N ASP A 147 4.84 1.37 -3.57
CA ASP A 147 5.36 1.83 -4.86
C ASP A 147 5.16 0.78 -5.95
N LEU A 148 5.53 -0.48 -5.66
CA LEU A 148 5.38 -1.59 -6.59
C LEU A 148 3.92 -1.78 -7.03
N TRP A 149 2.96 -1.76 -6.11
CA TRP A 149 1.55 -1.99 -6.42
C TRP A 149 0.92 -0.82 -7.19
N VAL A 150 1.31 0.41 -6.87
CA VAL A 150 0.86 1.60 -7.60
C VAL A 150 1.41 1.58 -9.03
N LEU A 151 2.69 1.25 -9.21
CA LEU A 151 3.30 1.12 -10.54
C LEU A 151 2.69 -0.01 -11.36
N GLU A 152 2.46 -1.18 -10.75
CA GLU A 152 1.80 -2.31 -11.43
C GLU A 152 0.38 -1.93 -11.89
N TYR A 153 -0.37 -1.20 -11.05
CA TYR A 153 -1.69 -0.70 -11.45
C TYR A 153 -1.60 0.28 -12.62
N ALA A 154 -0.68 1.25 -12.58
CA ALA A 154 -0.47 2.22 -13.64
C ALA A 154 -0.11 1.54 -14.97
N GLU A 155 0.80 0.57 -14.96
CA GLU A 155 1.21 -0.21 -16.14
C GLU A 155 0.01 -0.95 -16.73
N LYS A 156 -0.75 -1.67 -15.89
CA LYS A 156 -1.92 -2.43 -16.34
C LYS A 156 -3.04 -1.52 -16.83
N TYR A 157 -3.20 -0.33 -16.26
CA TYR A 157 -4.17 0.66 -16.70
C TYR A 157 -3.78 1.20 -18.08
N ALA A 158 -2.54 1.64 -18.24
CA ALA A 158 -2.01 2.15 -19.51
C ALA A 158 -2.05 1.09 -20.63
N ALA A 159 -1.82 -0.19 -20.31
CA ALA A 159 -1.94 -1.28 -21.28
C ALA A 159 -3.39 -1.58 -21.69
N CYS A 160 -4.36 -1.17 -20.87
CA CYS A 160 -5.77 -1.31 -21.21
C CYS A 160 -6.33 -0.08 -21.93
N GLU A 161 -5.74 1.11 -21.75
CA GLU A 161 -6.20 2.35 -22.40
C GLU A 161 -6.35 2.18 -23.92
#